data_AF-A0A7C3NFR7-F1
#
_entry.id   AF-A0A7C3NFR7-F1
#
_cell.length_a   1.000
_cell.length_b   1.000
_cell.length_c   1.000
_cell.angle_alpha   90.00
_cell.angle_beta   90.00
_cell.angle_gamma   90.00
#
_symmetry.space_group_name_H-M   'P 1'
#
loop_
_entity.id
_entity.type
_entity.pdbx_description
1 polymer ?
#
loop_
_entity_poly.entity_id
_entity_poly.type
_entity_poly.pdbx_seq_one_letter_code
_entity_poly.pdbx_strand_id
1 'polypeptide(L)'
;MSFVKYSHALKWEFSQNLPMILGFLVASWLRPVNLAGALVILAVGIAGGVVIMHYTEPKLHKTPIPVSWKYDFYNFLLFMLFAIPFMFYYSVSHPLLTWQTDLIIGAVVGALLTWGQALAWRGNKFRMVIHGVAMAISFPIIMIGIRFLLRLSSLEMLLLWGVLLVLFASAIITLVDYTEMFAETEKVE
;
A
#
# COMPACT_ATOMS: atom_id res chain seq x y z
N MET A 1 -10.32 -3.80 -22.51
CA MET A 1 -9.45 -4.42 -21.45
C MET A 1 -9.33 -5.93 -21.67
N SER A 2 -8.14 -6.49 -21.92
CA SER A 2 -8.01 -7.95 -21.84
C SER A 2 -7.93 -8.38 -20.37
N PHE A 3 -8.87 -9.22 -19.94
CA PHE A 3 -8.97 -9.75 -18.58
C PHE A 3 -7.63 -10.34 -18.08
N VAL A 4 -6.80 -10.86 -18.99
CA VAL A 4 -5.47 -11.40 -18.73
C VAL A 4 -4.48 -10.34 -18.21
N LYS A 5 -4.45 -9.13 -18.80
CA LYS A 5 -3.51 -8.08 -18.35
C LYS A 5 -3.91 -7.53 -16.98
N TYR A 6 -5.20 -7.29 -16.78
CA TYR A 6 -5.73 -6.81 -15.50
C TYR A 6 -5.47 -7.82 -14.37
N SER A 7 -5.81 -9.09 -14.60
CA SER A 7 -5.57 -10.14 -13.59
C SER A 7 -4.08 -10.33 -13.27
N HIS A 8 -3.20 -10.19 -14.27
CA HIS A 8 -1.76 -10.24 -14.05
C HIS A 8 -1.26 -9.06 -13.21
N ALA A 9 -1.69 -7.82 -13.51
CA ALA A 9 -1.33 -6.65 -12.71
C ALA A 9 -1.88 -6.74 -11.28
N LEU A 10 -3.15 -7.11 -11.12
CA LEU A 10 -3.79 -7.31 -9.81
C LEU A 10 -3.04 -8.32 -8.94
N LYS A 11 -2.56 -9.42 -9.53
CA LYS A 11 -1.77 -10.42 -8.80
C LYS A 11 -0.50 -9.81 -8.21
N TRP A 12 0.19 -8.95 -8.96
CA TRP A 12 1.43 -8.33 -8.49
C TRP A 12 1.16 -7.27 -7.43
N GLU A 13 0.20 -6.37 -7.67
CA GLU A 13 -0.23 -5.37 -6.69
C GLU A 13 -0.66 -6.04 -5.37
N PHE A 14 -1.44 -7.12 -5.46
CA PHE A 14 -1.84 -7.91 -4.29
C PHE A 14 -0.62 -8.49 -3.56
N SER A 15 0.31 -9.09 -4.29
CA SER A 15 1.50 -9.72 -3.69
C SER A 15 2.42 -8.71 -2.99
N GLN A 16 2.55 -7.50 -3.55
CA GLN A 16 3.34 -6.42 -2.98
C GLN A 16 2.68 -5.86 -1.71
N ASN A 17 1.38 -5.60 -1.75
CA ASN A 17 0.64 -4.95 -0.66
C ASN A 17 0.31 -5.89 0.51
N LEU A 18 0.17 -7.19 0.25
CA LEU A 18 -0.19 -8.20 1.25
C LEU A 18 0.71 -8.20 2.50
N PRO A 19 2.04 -8.37 2.40
CA PRO A 19 2.90 -8.38 3.58
C PRO A 19 2.90 -7.03 4.32
N MET A 20 2.73 -5.91 3.62
CA MET A 20 2.73 -4.58 4.23
C MET A 20 1.48 -4.37 5.09
N ILE A 21 0.30 -4.61 4.54
CA ILE A 21 -0.97 -4.41 5.25
C ILE A 21 -1.14 -5.44 6.36
N LEU A 22 -0.83 -6.72 6.11
CA LEU A 22 -0.93 -7.74 7.17
C LEU A 22 0.10 -7.51 8.27
N GLY A 23 1.35 -7.17 7.93
CA GLY A 23 2.36 -6.80 8.91
C GLY A 23 1.93 -5.61 9.76
N PHE A 24 1.33 -4.59 9.14
CA PHE A 24 0.78 -3.44 9.86
C PHE A 24 -0.37 -3.82 10.81
N LEU A 25 -1.32 -4.65 10.34
CA LEU A 25 -2.45 -5.10 11.15
C LEU A 25 -1.99 -5.90 12.37
N VAL A 26 -1.10 -6.87 12.18
CA VAL A 26 -0.54 -7.69 13.27
C VAL A 26 0.28 -6.82 14.22
N ALA A 27 1.11 -5.91 13.71
CA ALA A 27 1.86 -4.97 14.54
C ALA A 27 0.93 -4.09 15.39
N SER A 28 -0.11 -3.53 14.79
CA SER A 28 -1.09 -2.69 15.49
C SER A 28 -1.88 -3.46 16.55
N TRP A 29 -2.22 -4.71 16.27
CA TRP A 29 -2.87 -5.62 17.22
C TRP A 29 -1.95 -6.01 18.39
N LEU A 30 -0.66 -6.28 18.11
CA LEU A 30 0.34 -6.69 19.11
C LEU A 30 0.86 -5.52 19.97
N ARG A 31 0.84 -4.30 19.43
CA ARG A 31 1.45 -3.10 20.03
C ARG A 31 1.07 -2.84 21.50
N PRO A 32 -0.19 -3.02 21.96
CA PRO A 32 -0.56 -2.77 23.35
C PRO A 32 0.16 -3.66 24.37
N VAL A 33 0.62 -4.85 23.96
CA VAL A 33 1.25 -5.84 24.84
C VAL A 33 2.76 -5.99 24.59
N ASN A 34 3.22 -5.78 23.36
CA ASN A 34 4.63 -5.93 23.00
C ASN A 34 5.03 -4.95 21.88
N LEU A 35 5.43 -3.73 22.27
CA LEU A 35 5.84 -2.69 21.32
C LEU A 35 7.06 -3.09 20.48
N ALA A 36 8.07 -3.72 21.09
CA ALA A 36 9.27 -4.14 20.37
C ALA A 36 8.93 -5.19 19.30
N GLY A 37 8.13 -6.20 19.67
CA GLY A 37 7.61 -7.19 18.73
C GLY A 37 6.76 -6.58 17.62
N ALA A 38 5.90 -5.61 17.96
CA ALA A 38 5.10 -4.90 16.96
C ALA A 38 5.97 -4.14 15.94
N LEU A 39 7.01 -3.44 16.39
CA LEU A 39 7.94 -2.74 15.50
C LEU A 39 8.72 -3.70 14.59
N VAL A 40 9.14 -4.86 15.12
CA VAL A 40 9.81 -5.90 14.32
C VAL A 40 8.86 -6.46 13.25
N ILE A 41 7.62 -6.83 13.62
CA ILE A 41 6.63 -7.35 12.67
C ILE A 41 6.31 -6.30 11.60
N LEU A 42 6.15 -5.04 11.99
CA LEU A 42 5.91 -3.94 11.06
C LEU A 42 7.05 -3.81 10.05
N ALA A 43 8.30 -3.79 10.53
CA ALA A 43 9.49 -3.71 9.69
C ALA A 43 9.60 -4.91 8.74
N VAL A 44 9.34 -6.13 9.23
CA VAL A 44 9.35 -7.35 8.39
C VAL A 44 8.28 -7.31 7.31
N GLY A 45 7.05 -6.88 7.64
CA GLY A 45 5.97 -6.75 6.67
C GLY A 45 6.26 -5.74 5.56
N ILE A 46 6.77 -4.56 5.95
CA ILE A 46 7.18 -3.52 4.99
C ILE A 46 8.36 -3.98 4.14
N ALA A 47 9.40 -4.57 4.75
CA ALA A 47 10.55 -5.11 4.03
C ALA A 47 10.11 -6.21 3.04
N GLY A 48 9.19 -7.09 3.44
CA GLY A 48 8.63 -8.11 2.56
C GLY A 48 7.95 -7.51 1.33
N GLY A 49 7.12 -6.48 1.50
CA GLY A 49 6.48 -5.79 0.38
C GLY A 49 7.47 -5.12 -0.56
N VAL A 50 8.45 -4.41 0.00
CA VAL A 50 9.53 -3.75 -0.74
C VAL A 50 10.38 -4.75 -1.53
N VAL A 51 10.75 -5.88 -0.93
CA VAL A 51 11.50 -6.94 -1.62
C VAL A 51 10.66 -7.55 -2.75
N ILE A 52 9.36 -7.75 -2.56
CA ILE A 52 8.49 -8.23 -3.64
C ILE A 52 8.41 -7.18 -4.76
N MET A 53 8.26 -5.89 -4.44
CA MET A 53 8.27 -4.80 -5.43
C MET A 53 9.54 -4.82 -6.29
N HIS A 54 10.72 -4.97 -5.67
CA HIS A 54 12.00 -5.08 -6.37
C HIS A 54 11.99 -6.12 -7.51
N TYR A 55 11.39 -7.29 -7.28
CA TYR A 55 11.36 -8.38 -8.27
C TYR A 55 10.19 -8.32 -9.26
N THR A 56 9.19 -7.48 -8.99
CA THR A 56 7.92 -7.47 -9.74
C THR A 56 7.75 -6.22 -10.58
N GLU A 57 8.17 -5.04 -10.12
CA GLU A 57 8.16 -3.81 -10.91
C GLU A 57 8.86 -3.94 -12.27
N PRO A 58 10.09 -4.48 -12.40
CA PRO A 58 10.72 -4.62 -13.72
C PRO A 58 9.95 -5.54 -14.69
N LYS A 59 9.05 -6.41 -14.19
CA LYS A 59 8.21 -7.29 -15.02
C LYS A 59 6.91 -6.64 -15.46
N LEU A 60 6.50 -5.57 -14.78
CA LEU A 60 5.27 -4.82 -15.05
C LEU A 60 5.47 -3.74 -16.11
N HIS A 61 6.72 -3.37 -16.42
CA HIS A 61 7.02 -2.20 -17.25
C HIS A 61 7.93 -2.52 -18.43
N LYS A 62 7.55 -2.00 -19.61
CA LYS A 62 8.33 -2.14 -20.85
C LYS A 62 9.61 -1.28 -20.83
N THR A 63 9.56 -0.15 -20.11
CA THR A 63 10.74 0.70 -19.91
C THR A 63 11.51 0.22 -18.69
N PRO A 64 12.85 0.11 -18.76
CA PRO A 64 13.65 -0.26 -17.62
C PRO A 64 13.50 0.80 -16.54
N ILE A 65 12.76 0.47 -15.48
CA ILE A 65 12.81 1.25 -14.24
C ILE A 65 14.15 0.89 -13.59
N PRO A 66 14.95 1.88 -13.17
CA PRO A 66 16.18 1.60 -12.44
C PRO A 66 15.82 1.03 -11.06
N VAL A 67 15.71 -0.30 -11.00
CA VAL A 67 15.55 -1.04 -9.75
C VAL A 67 16.90 -1.02 -9.03
N SER A 68 16.92 -0.47 -7.81
CA SER A 68 18.13 -0.42 -7.01
C SER A 68 17.79 -0.57 -5.54
N TRP A 69 18.63 -1.32 -4.82
CA TRP A 69 18.50 -1.47 -3.37
C TRP A 69 18.50 -0.13 -2.61
N LYS A 70 19.08 0.93 -3.21
CA LYS A 70 18.99 2.30 -2.66
C LYS A 70 17.56 2.85 -2.73
N TYR A 71 16.86 2.63 -3.84
CA TYR A 71 15.46 3.01 -4.02
C TYR A 71 14.55 2.22 -3.07
N ASP A 72 14.80 0.91 -2.96
CA ASP A 72 14.04 0.03 -2.06
C ASP A 72 14.22 0.44 -0.60
N PHE A 73 15.45 0.75 -0.20
CA PHE A 73 15.73 1.23 1.15
C PHE A 73 15.04 2.57 1.44
N TYR A 74 15.00 3.49 0.46
CA TYR A 74 14.26 4.74 0.59
C TYR A 74 12.76 4.50 0.76
N ASN A 75 12.16 3.61 -0.05
CA ASN A 75 10.76 3.22 0.08
C ASN A 75 10.48 2.58 1.44
N PHE A 76 11.35 1.69 1.91
CA PHE A 76 11.25 1.10 3.24
C PHE A 76 11.21 2.19 4.33
N LEU A 77 12.14 3.14 4.30
CA LEU A 77 12.16 4.25 5.26
C LEU A 77 10.91 5.11 5.18
N LEU A 78 10.43 5.40 3.97
CA LEU A 78 9.23 6.18 3.74
C LEU A 78 7.99 5.47 4.32
N PHE A 79 7.81 4.17 4.03
CA PHE A 79 6.71 3.40 4.60
C PHE A 79 6.80 3.31 6.11
N MET A 80 7.99 3.13 6.69
CA MET A 80 8.18 3.13 8.15
C MET A 80 7.82 4.49 8.77
N LEU A 81 8.22 5.59 8.13
CA LEU A 81 7.94 6.96 8.59
C LEU A 81 6.44 7.23 8.73
N PHE A 82 5.61 6.69 7.82
CA PHE A 82 4.16 6.83 7.92
C PHE A 82 3.52 5.76 8.80
N ALA A 83 3.95 4.51 8.67
CA ALA A 83 3.32 3.38 9.35
C ALA A 83 3.48 3.45 10.87
N ILE A 84 4.62 3.88 11.41
CA ILE A 84 4.81 4.00 12.85
C ILE A 84 3.78 4.98 13.47
N PRO A 85 3.67 6.24 13.02
CA PRO A 85 2.62 7.14 13.48
C PRO A 85 1.21 6.56 13.36
N PHE A 86 0.88 5.85 12.27
CA PHE A 86 -0.44 5.24 12.12
C PHE A 86 -0.72 4.12 13.11
N MET A 87 0.28 3.29 13.42
CA MET A 87 0.15 2.26 14.45
C MET A 87 -0.21 2.90 15.80
N PHE A 88 0.36 4.06 16.13
CA PHE A 88 -0.01 4.82 17.33
C PHE A 88 -1.35 5.55 17.18
N TYR A 89 -1.66 6.11 16.00
CA TYR A 89 -2.93 6.77 15.69
C TYR A 89 -4.13 5.88 16.01
N TYR A 90 -4.10 4.61 15.60
CA TYR A 90 -5.18 3.66 15.88
C TYR A 90 -5.28 3.21 17.33
N SER A 91 -4.27 3.53 18.15
CA SER A 91 -4.25 3.14 19.56
C SER A 91 -4.85 4.17 20.51
N VAL A 92 -5.03 5.41 20.03
CA VAL A 92 -5.61 6.48 20.85
C VAL A 92 -7.13 6.40 20.72
N SER A 93 -7.82 6.32 21.86
CA SER A 93 -9.27 6.54 21.89
C SER A 93 -9.52 8.05 21.99
N HIS A 94 -9.61 8.74 20.85
CA HIS A 94 -9.84 10.18 20.82
C HIS A 94 -11.11 10.53 20.01
N PRO A 95 -11.98 11.44 20.49
CA PRO A 95 -13.25 11.79 19.84
C PRO A 95 -13.11 12.29 18.40
N LEU A 96 -11.98 12.92 18.07
CA LEU A 96 -11.66 13.41 16.72
C LEU A 96 -11.22 12.31 15.74
N LEU A 97 -11.01 11.08 16.22
CA LEU A 97 -10.63 9.94 15.39
C LEU A 97 -11.90 9.27 14.86
N THR A 98 -12.47 9.86 13.83
CA THR A 98 -13.64 9.35 13.12
C THR A 98 -13.27 8.80 11.74
N TRP A 99 -14.20 8.12 11.08
CA TRP A 99 -13.98 7.63 9.70
C TRP A 99 -13.77 8.79 8.71
N GLN A 100 -14.32 9.98 8.97
CA GLN A 100 -14.06 11.18 8.16
C GLN A 100 -12.61 11.64 8.30
N THR A 101 -12.06 11.57 9.51
CA THR A 101 -10.65 11.87 9.75
C THR A 101 -9.75 10.85 9.03
N ASP A 102 -10.10 9.56 9.05
CA ASP A 102 -9.38 8.54 8.26
C ASP A 102 -9.43 8.82 6.75
N LEU A 103 -10.57 9.28 6.23
CA LEU A 103 -10.69 9.66 4.81
C LEU A 103 -9.68 10.74 4.44
N ILE A 104 -9.69 11.85 5.20
CA ILE A 104 -8.85 13.01 4.91
C ILE A 104 -7.37 12.67 5.09
N ILE A 105 -7.01 12.08 6.24
CA ILE A 105 -5.63 11.73 6.53
C ILE A 105 -5.14 10.68 5.54
N GLY A 106 -5.96 9.68 5.21
CA GLY A 106 -5.63 8.66 4.22
C GLY A 106 -5.34 9.28 2.86
N ALA A 107 -6.18 10.20 2.38
CA ALA A 107 -5.97 10.83 1.07
C ALA A 107 -4.68 11.65 1.04
N VAL A 108 -4.44 12.42 2.10
CA VAL A 108 -3.21 13.23 2.25
C VAL A 108 -1.98 12.33 2.30
N VAL A 109 -2.00 11.27 3.10
CA VAL A 109 -0.85 10.36 3.21
C VAL A 109 -0.63 9.56 1.94
N GLY A 110 -1.68 9.07 1.26
CA GLY A 110 -1.53 8.41 -0.03
C GLY A 110 -0.83 9.31 -1.05
N ALA A 111 -1.21 10.59 -1.09
CA ALA A 111 -0.55 11.59 -1.93
C ALA A 111 0.90 11.85 -1.49
N LEU A 112 1.16 12.01 -0.18
CA LEU A 112 2.50 12.26 0.36
C LEU A 112 3.46 11.07 0.17
N LEU A 113 2.97 9.84 0.29
CA LEU A 113 3.72 8.62 0.01
C LEU A 113 4.19 8.62 -1.44
N THR A 114 3.27 8.90 -2.36
CA THR A 114 3.60 8.95 -3.79
C THR A 114 4.56 10.09 -4.10
N TRP A 115 4.36 11.26 -3.49
CA TRP A 115 5.30 12.38 -3.61
C TRP A 115 6.69 11.98 -3.13
N GLY A 116 6.78 11.31 -1.98
CA GLY A 116 8.02 10.79 -1.43
C GLY A 116 8.70 9.83 -2.40
N GLN A 117 7.97 8.86 -2.95
CA GLN A 117 8.46 7.91 -3.96
C GLN A 117 8.94 8.62 -5.24
N ALA A 118 8.24 9.68 -5.65
CA ALA A 118 8.57 10.46 -6.84
C ALA A 118 9.94 11.17 -6.74
N LEU A 119 10.42 11.49 -5.53
CA LEU A 119 11.75 12.08 -5.33
C LEU A 119 12.89 11.14 -5.77
N ALA A 120 12.68 9.84 -5.66
CA ALA A 120 13.66 8.83 -6.06
C ALA A 120 13.33 8.20 -7.42
N TRP A 121 12.17 8.52 -8.00
CA TRP A 121 11.71 8.00 -9.28
C TRP A 121 12.41 8.67 -10.47
N ARG A 122 12.92 7.84 -11.40
CA ARG A 122 13.57 8.29 -12.64
C ARG A 122 12.79 7.99 -13.92
N GLY A 123 11.61 7.38 -13.79
CA GLY A 123 10.76 7.01 -14.94
C GLY A 123 9.84 8.15 -15.40
N ASN A 124 8.75 7.78 -16.06
CA ASN A 124 7.73 8.73 -16.52
C ASN A 124 7.08 9.46 -15.33
N LYS A 125 7.13 10.80 -15.32
CA LYS A 125 6.55 11.64 -14.26
C LYS A 125 5.02 11.66 -14.30
N PHE A 126 4.40 11.56 -15.47
CA PHE A 126 2.94 11.53 -15.58
C PHE A 126 2.36 10.28 -14.93
N ARG A 127 3.04 9.14 -15.10
CA ARG A 127 2.68 7.91 -14.41
C ARG A 127 2.72 8.04 -12.88
N MET A 128 3.71 8.76 -12.32
CA MET A 128 3.73 9.03 -10.88
C MET A 128 2.54 9.87 -10.41
N VAL A 129 1.99 10.75 -11.26
CA VAL A 129 0.77 11.49 -10.94
C VAL A 129 -0.43 10.54 -10.87
N ILE A 130 -0.56 9.61 -11.83
CA ILE A 130 -1.63 8.61 -11.82
C ILE A 130 -1.51 7.68 -10.61
N HIS A 131 -0.29 7.20 -10.32
CA HIS A 131 -0.01 6.43 -9.11
C HIS A 131 -0.40 7.22 -7.85
N GLY A 132 -0.14 8.53 -7.85
CA GLY A 132 -0.52 9.43 -6.75
C GLY A 132 -2.02 9.50 -6.53
N VAL A 133 -2.80 9.55 -7.61
CA VAL A 133 -4.26 9.49 -7.55
C VAL A 133 -4.72 8.12 -7.04
N ALA A 134 -4.14 7.03 -7.54
CA ALA A 134 -4.45 5.68 -7.11
C ALA A 134 -4.22 5.50 -5.59
N MET A 135 -3.09 5.99 -5.08
CA MET A 135 -2.74 5.96 -3.67
C MET A 135 -3.65 6.86 -2.84
N ALA A 136 -3.94 8.08 -3.29
CA ALA A 136 -4.84 9.00 -2.59
C ALA A 136 -6.28 8.47 -2.48
N ILE A 137 -6.73 7.61 -3.40
CA ILE A 137 -8.03 6.94 -3.33
C ILE A 137 -7.97 5.70 -2.43
N SER A 138 -6.89 4.91 -2.55
CA SER A 138 -6.79 3.60 -1.89
C SER A 138 -6.46 3.70 -0.40
N PHE A 139 -5.59 4.65 0.00
CA PHE A 139 -5.21 4.81 1.40
C PHE A 139 -6.37 5.15 2.35
N PRO A 140 -7.32 6.05 2.00
CA PRO A 140 -8.54 6.25 2.77
C PRO A 140 -9.28 4.95 3.10
N ILE A 141 -9.41 4.09 2.10
CA ILE A 141 -10.11 2.81 2.20
C ILE A 141 -9.34 1.85 3.11
N ILE A 142 -8.01 1.77 2.93
CA ILE A 142 -7.13 0.98 3.80
C ILE A 142 -7.26 1.45 5.25
N MET A 143 -7.22 2.75 5.49
CA MET A 143 -7.32 3.33 6.83
C MET A 143 -8.66 3.03 7.51
N ILE A 144 -9.76 3.22 6.80
CA ILE A 144 -11.11 2.91 7.31
C ILE A 144 -11.25 1.41 7.56
N GLY A 145 -10.76 0.59 6.64
CA GLY A 145 -10.74 -0.87 6.77
C GLY A 145 -10.02 -1.27 8.06
N ILE A 146 -8.77 -0.83 8.23
CA ILE A 146 -7.96 -1.06 9.44
C ILE A 146 -8.73 -0.66 10.71
N ARG A 147 -9.39 0.51 10.75
CA ARG A 147 -10.19 0.94 11.91
C ARG A 147 -11.22 -0.10 12.30
N PHE A 148 -11.94 -0.67 11.34
CA PHE A 148 -12.94 -1.69 11.61
C PHE A 148 -12.30 -3.03 11.98
N LEU A 149 -11.22 -3.42 11.32
CA LEU A 149 -10.53 -4.69 11.56
C LEU A 149 -9.87 -4.77 12.93
N LEU A 150 -9.30 -3.67 13.44
CA LEU A 150 -8.67 -3.63 14.76
C LEU A 150 -9.67 -3.72 15.92
N ARG A 151 -10.99 -3.67 15.65
CA ARG A 151 -12.04 -3.95 16.63
C ARG A 151 -12.34 -5.44 16.76
N LEU A 152 -11.80 -6.28 15.88
CA LEU A 152 -11.97 -7.73 15.96
C LEU A 152 -11.09 -8.28 17.09
N SER A 153 -11.67 -9.17 17.90
CA SER A 153 -10.97 -9.82 19.01
C SER A 153 -10.11 -11.01 18.57
N SER A 154 -10.41 -11.62 17.42
CA SER A 154 -9.67 -12.76 16.87
C SER A 154 -8.66 -12.31 15.82
N LEU A 155 -7.41 -12.77 15.99
CA LEU A 155 -6.32 -12.53 15.06
C LEU A 155 -6.60 -13.19 13.69
N GLU A 156 -7.20 -14.38 13.69
CA GLU A 156 -7.56 -15.12 12.49
C GLU A 156 -8.57 -14.34 11.64
N MET A 157 -9.61 -13.79 12.28
CA MET A 157 -10.59 -12.95 11.60
C MET A 157 -9.97 -11.66 11.07
N LEU A 158 -9.11 -11.02 11.87
CA LEU A 158 -8.37 -9.83 11.44
C LEU A 158 -7.49 -10.10 10.22
N LEU A 159 -6.80 -11.24 10.16
CA LEU A 159 -5.99 -11.64 9.02
C LEU A 159 -6.84 -11.97 7.79
N LEU A 160 -7.91 -12.74 7.95
CA LEU A 160 -8.81 -13.11 6.85
C LEU A 160 -9.42 -11.86 6.18
N TRP A 161 -9.97 -10.95 6.99
CA TRP A 161 -10.52 -9.71 6.47
C TRP A 161 -9.43 -8.74 5.99
N GLY A 162 -8.23 -8.82 6.58
CA GLY A 162 -7.04 -8.11 6.09
C GLY A 162 -6.65 -8.51 4.67
N VAL A 163 -6.72 -9.81 4.33
CA VAL A 163 -6.50 -10.29 2.96
C VAL A 163 -7.53 -9.70 2.00
N LEU A 164 -8.81 -9.63 2.39
CA LEU A 164 -9.85 -9.01 1.58
C LEU A 164 -9.63 -7.51 1.40
N LEU A 165 -9.19 -6.80 2.44
CA LEU A 165 -8.81 -5.39 2.36
C LEU A 165 -7.66 -5.17 1.36
N VAL A 166 -6.62 -6.01 1.41
CA VAL A 166 -5.49 -5.98 0.47
C VAL A 166 -5.98 -6.19 -0.95
N LEU A 167 -6.82 -7.20 -1.18
CA LEU A 167 -7.36 -7.50 -2.50
C LEU A 167 -8.17 -6.32 -3.04
N PHE A 168 -9.02 -5.71 -2.22
CA PHE A 168 -9.83 -4.58 -2.61
C PHE A 168 -8.99 -3.34 -2.94
N ALA A 169 -8.03 -2.99 -2.07
CA ALA A 169 -7.11 -1.88 -2.32
C ALA A 169 -6.28 -2.12 -3.59
N SER A 170 -5.76 -3.33 -3.78
CA SER A 170 -4.98 -3.70 -4.96
C SER A 170 -5.81 -3.65 -6.25
N ALA A 171 -7.10 -4.00 -6.19
CA ALA A 171 -8.01 -3.88 -7.32
C ALA A 171 -8.23 -2.42 -7.75
N ILE A 172 -8.33 -1.50 -6.79
CA ILE A 172 -8.44 -0.05 -7.04
C ILE A 172 -7.14 0.49 -7.63
N ILE A 173 -6.00 0.16 -7.01
CA ILE A 173 -4.68 0.58 -7.52
C ILE A 173 -4.50 0.08 -8.95
N THR A 174 -4.79 -1.20 -9.21
CA THR A 174 -4.68 -1.79 -10.55
C THR A 174 -5.57 -1.07 -11.56
N LEU A 175 -6.81 -0.75 -11.17
CA LEU A 175 -7.76 -0.09 -12.05
C LEU A 175 -7.29 1.32 -12.45
N VAL A 176 -6.72 2.07 -11.50
CA VAL A 176 -6.29 3.46 -11.71
C VAL A 176 -4.90 3.54 -12.34
N ASP A 177 -3.90 2.88 -11.74
CA ASP A 177 -2.48 3.05 -12.07
C ASP A 177 -2.11 2.50 -13.46
N TYR A 178 -2.88 1.53 -13.95
CA TYR A 178 -2.62 0.89 -15.25
C TYR A 178 -3.56 1.38 -16.36
N THR A 179 -4.35 2.45 -16.11
CA THR A 179 -5.27 3.05 -17.09
C THR A 179 -4.60 3.36 -18.42
N GLU A 180 -3.37 3.87 -18.42
CA GLU A 180 -2.63 4.19 -19.66
C GLU A 180 -2.17 2.95 -20.42
N MET A 181 -1.70 1.92 -19.71
CA MET A 181 -1.35 0.63 -20.31
C MET A 181 -2.57 0.01 -21.00
N PHE A 182 -3.77 0.30 -20.48
CA PHE A 182 -5.03 -0.09 -21.09
C PHE A 182 -5.36 0.75 -22.33
N ALA A 183 -5.16 2.08 -22.30
CA ALA A 183 -5.45 2.98 -23.41
C ALA A 183 -4.50 2.81 -24.62
N GLU A 184 -3.23 2.45 -24.41
CA GLU A 184 -2.29 2.18 -25.52
C GLU A 184 -2.61 0.88 -26.28
N THR A 185 -3.34 -0.06 -25.67
CA THR A 185 -3.66 -1.35 -26.31
C THR A 185 -4.77 -1.18 -27.36
N GLU A 186 -5.71 -0.25 -27.16
CA GLU A 186 -6.81 0.01 -28.11
C GLU A 186 -6.38 0.75 -29.38
N LYS A 187 -5.16 1.30 -29.42
CA LYS A 187 -4.63 1.99 -30.60
C LYS A 187 -3.87 1.08 -31.56
N VAL A 188 -3.67 -0.19 -31.21
CA VAL A 188 -2.85 -1.15 -31.95
C VAL A 188 -3.69 -2.32 -32.49
N GLU A 189 -5.01 -2.32 -32.23
CA GLU A 189 -6.00 -3.18 -32.89
C GLU A 189 -6.82 -2.37 -33.89
#